data_AF-A0A7S1JXH5-F1
#
_entry.id   AF-A0A7S1JXH5-F1
#
_cell.length_a   1.000
_cell.length_b   1.000
_cell.length_c   1.000
_cell.angle_alpha   90.00
_cell.angle_beta   90.00
_cell.angle_gamma   90.00
#
_symmetry.space_group_name_H-M   'P 1'
#
loop_
_entity.id
_entity.type
_entity.pdbx_description
1 polymer ?
#
loop_
_entity_poly.entity_id
_entity_poly.type
_entity_poly.pdbx_seq_one_letter_code
_entity_poly.pdbx_strand_id
1 'polypeptide(L)'
;FELTGHGGYKYFGAAKDLPGVRELFEKDAGSRAPKRLRAELYRGITPDYYGWRDEEDATILLAEQAKEAELRADAVEKWRTEHQTAQSSQPSSLHDTLAQVASESLDLDPDLSQPPPSSSAAAADFKAYVAVPTSDEIKELILEKKKQALLEKYATPQLREQTEQAKELAMAAGEGGKGHKRGREEA
;
A
#
# COMPACT_ATOMS: atom_id res chain seq x y z
N PHE A 1 -1.50 -60.17 0.98
CA PHE A 1 -2.60 -59.27 0.57
C PHE A 1 -3.74 -59.41 1.58
N GLU A 2 -4.13 -58.32 2.22
CA GLU A 2 -5.22 -58.25 3.21
C GLU A 2 -6.38 -57.41 2.64
N LEU A 3 -7.63 -57.79 2.94
CA LEU A 3 -8.84 -57.03 2.64
C LEU A 3 -9.47 -56.60 3.97
N THR A 4 -9.53 -55.30 4.24
CA THR A 4 -10.15 -54.76 5.47
C THR A 4 -11.65 -54.65 5.27
N GLY A 5 -12.44 -55.34 6.09
CA GLY A 5 -13.89 -55.31 6.05
C GLY A 5 -14.53 -54.26 6.95
N HIS A 6 -15.85 -54.20 6.88
CA HIS A 6 -16.68 -53.47 7.83
C HIS A 6 -16.60 -54.13 9.23
N GLY A 7 -16.39 -53.34 10.29
CA GLY A 7 -16.37 -53.82 11.67
C GLY A 7 -14.98 -54.17 12.25
N GLY A 8 -13.89 -53.77 11.59
CA GLY A 8 -12.52 -53.94 12.11
C GLY A 8 -11.90 -55.32 11.87
N TYR A 9 -12.64 -56.24 11.25
CA TYR A 9 -12.13 -57.54 10.82
C TYR A 9 -11.36 -57.43 9.50
N LYS A 10 -10.30 -58.24 9.38
CA LYS A 10 -9.44 -58.31 8.19
C LYS A 10 -9.46 -59.72 7.61
N TYR A 11 -9.65 -59.80 6.30
CA TYR A 11 -9.67 -61.06 5.55
C TYR A 11 -8.33 -61.23 4.83
N PHE A 12 -7.65 -62.34 5.05
CA PHE A 12 -6.32 -62.63 4.50
C PHE A 12 -6.36 -63.84 3.56
N GLY A 13 -5.51 -63.83 2.52
CA GLY A 13 -5.29 -65.00 1.66
C GLY A 13 -6.60 -65.50 1.03
N ALA A 14 -6.86 -66.82 1.15
CA ALA A 14 -8.06 -67.47 0.60
C ALA A 14 -9.36 -67.09 1.32
N ALA A 15 -9.29 -66.52 2.54
CA ALA A 15 -10.48 -66.16 3.30
C ALA A 15 -11.28 -65.01 2.66
N LYS A 16 -10.63 -64.20 1.81
CA LYS A 16 -11.32 -63.15 1.03
C LYS A 16 -12.14 -63.72 -0.13
N ASP A 17 -11.80 -64.93 -0.59
CA ASP A 17 -12.40 -65.56 -1.77
C ASP A 17 -13.55 -66.51 -1.40
N LEU A 18 -13.90 -66.59 -0.10
CA LEU A 18 -15.03 -67.36 0.39
C LEU A 18 -16.36 -66.80 -0.13
N PRO A 19 -17.32 -67.68 -0.50
CA PRO A 19 -18.68 -67.26 -0.82
C PRO A 19 -19.27 -66.51 0.39
N GLY A 20 -19.88 -65.36 0.15
CA GLY A 20 -20.35 -64.43 1.19
C GLY A 20 -19.37 -63.29 1.51
N VAL A 21 -18.09 -63.59 1.82
CA VAL A 21 -17.09 -62.52 2.06
C VAL A 21 -16.83 -61.74 0.77
N ARG A 22 -16.66 -62.45 -0.34
CA ARG A 22 -16.46 -61.85 -1.67
C ARG A 22 -17.63 -60.95 -2.10
N GLU A 23 -18.85 -61.38 -1.83
CA GLU A 23 -20.08 -60.65 -2.20
C GLU A 23 -20.23 -59.32 -1.46
N LEU A 24 -19.77 -59.23 -0.20
CA LEU A 24 -19.78 -57.99 0.58
C LEU A 24 -18.95 -56.89 -0.11
N PHE A 25 -17.75 -57.24 -0.60
CA PHE A 25 -16.86 -56.28 -1.24
C PHE A 25 -17.26 -55.95 -2.69
N GLU A 26 -17.82 -56.91 -3.43
CA GLU A 26 -18.35 -56.65 -4.78
C GLU A 26 -19.56 -55.69 -4.73
N LYS A 27 -20.44 -55.83 -3.73
CA LYS A 27 -21.57 -54.92 -3.50
C LYS A 27 -21.11 -53.51 -3.12
N ASP A 28 -20.12 -53.40 -2.25
CA ASP A 28 -19.58 -52.10 -1.84
C ASP A 28 -18.83 -51.40 -2.99
N ALA A 29 -18.13 -52.16 -3.84
CA ALA A 29 -17.45 -51.61 -5.01
C ALA A 29 -18.40 -50.94 -6.02
N GLY A 30 -19.64 -51.43 -6.16
CA GLY A 30 -20.66 -50.83 -7.02
C GLY A 30 -21.38 -49.61 -6.45
N SER A 31 -21.32 -49.40 -5.13
CA SER A 31 -22.01 -48.31 -4.43
C SER A 31 -21.23 -46.99 -4.41
N ARG A 32 -19.92 -47.03 -4.68
CA ARG A 32 -19.09 -45.83 -4.67
C ARG A 32 -19.35 -45.06 -5.96
N ALA A 33 -20.16 -44.00 -5.86
CA ALA A 33 -20.33 -43.05 -6.95
C ALA A 33 -18.95 -42.68 -7.54
N PRO A 34 -18.81 -42.65 -8.88
CA PRO A 34 -17.55 -42.32 -9.51
C PRO A 34 -17.07 -40.97 -8.96
N LYS A 35 -15.81 -40.92 -8.54
CA LYS A 35 -15.21 -39.65 -8.14
C LYS A 35 -15.27 -38.73 -9.36
N ARG A 36 -15.80 -37.52 -9.19
CA ARG A 36 -15.79 -36.52 -10.25
C ARG A 36 -14.35 -36.33 -10.74
N LEU A 37 -14.17 -36.38 -12.05
CA LEU A 37 -12.84 -36.15 -12.63
C LEU A 37 -12.46 -34.69 -12.39
N ARG A 38 -11.17 -34.41 -12.21
CA ARG A 38 -10.65 -33.05 -12.05
C ARG A 38 -11.11 -32.11 -13.19
N ALA A 39 -11.20 -32.62 -14.42
CA ALA A 39 -11.73 -31.90 -15.56
C ALA A 39 -13.22 -31.50 -15.42
N GLU A 40 -14.05 -32.35 -14.80
CA GLU A 40 -15.47 -32.04 -14.54
C GLU A 40 -15.64 -30.96 -13.47
N LEU A 41 -14.74 -30.93 -12.48
CA LEU A 41 -14.71 -29.87 -11.47
C LEU A 41 -14.33 -28.53 -12.10
N TYR A 42 -13.31 -28.52 -12.97
CA TYR A 42 -12.88 -27.30 -13.65
C TYR A 42 -13.90 -26.76 -14.66
N ARG A 43 -14.79 -27.62 -15.19
CA ARG A 43 -15.81 -27.20 -16.16
C ARG A 43 -16.81 -26.18 -15.60
N GLY A 44 -16.98 -26.13 -14.27
CA GLY A 44 -17.86 -25.18 -13.60
C GLY A 44 -17.18 -23.92 -13.08
N ILE A 45 -15.85 -23.81 -13.22
CA ILE A 45 -15.11 -22.64 -12.74
C ILE A 45 -15.08 -21.58 -13.83
N THR A 46 -15.88 -20.54 -13.67
CA THR A 46 -15.90 -19.37 -14.55
C THR A 46 -14.85 -18.34 -14.10
N PRO A 47 -14.45 -17.40 -14.97
CA PRO A 47 -13.70 -16.21 -14.58
C PRO A 47 -14.23 -15.47 -13.35
N ASP A 48 -15.56 -15.45 -13.19
CA ASP A 48 -16.24 -14.83 -12.05
C ASP A 48 -15.84 -15.45 -10.71
N TYR A 49 -15.46 -16.74 -10.69
CA TYR A 49 -14.91 -17.38 -9.49
C TYR A 49 -13.60 -16.73 -9.02
N TYR A 50 -12.85 -16.14 -9.94
CA TYR A 50 -11.61 -15.43 -9.68
C TYR A 50 -11.80 -13.91 -9.59
N GLY A 51 -13.05 -13.43 -9.54
CA GLY A 51 -13.37 -12.02 -9.33
C GLY A 51 -12.98 -11.10 -10.48
N TRP A 52 -12.76 -11.61 -11.70
CA TRP A 52 -12.34 -10.78 -12.85
C TRP A 52 -13.33 -9.68 -13.23
N ARG A 53 -14.57 -9.72 -12.74
CA ARG A 53 -15.62 -8.73 -13.02
C ARG A 53 -16.04 -7.92 -11.80
N ASP A 54 -15.46 -8.19 -10.62
CA ASP A 54 -15.86 -7.53 -9.38
C ASP A 54 -15.46 -6.05 -9.39
N GLU A 55 -14.35 -5.71 -10.06
CA GLU A 55 -13.92 -4.31 -10.27
C GLU A 55 -14.89 -3.49 -11.14
N GLU A 56 -15.75 -4.15 -11.92
CA GLU A 56 -16.77 -3.48 -12.76
C GLU A 56 -18.16 -3.46 -12.10
N ASP A 57 -18.33 -4.10 -10.94
CA ASP A 57 -19.59 -4.10 -10.21
C ASP A 57 -19.80 -2.74 -9.54
N ALA A 58 -20.67 -1.94 -10.15
CA ALA A 58 -21.03 -0.62 -9.65
C ALA A 58 -21.54 -0.63 -8.20
N THR A 59 -22.12 -1.73 -7.72
CA THR A 59 -22.58 -1.82 -6.33
C THR A 59 -21.42 -1.92 -5.35
N ILE A 60 -20.38 -2.68 -5.69
CA ILE A 60 -19.17 -2.84 -4.89
C ILE A 60 -18.40 -1.52 -4.89
N LEU A 61 -18.19 -0.91 -6.05
CA LEU A 61 -17.47 0.36 -6.18
C LEU A 61 -18.10 1.49 -5.35
N LEU A 62 -19.43 1.61 -5.35
CA LEU A 62 -20.12 2.63 -4.56
C LEU A 62 -19.99 2.36 -3.05
N ALA A 63 -20.07 1.09 -2.63
CA ALA A 63 -19.88 0.72 -1.23
C ALA A 63 -18.44 0.99 -0.76
N GLU A 64 -17.45 0.67 -1.58
CA GLU A 64 -16.04 0.96 -1.33
C GLU A 64 -15.79 2.46 -1.21
N GLN A 65 -16.30 3.26 -2.16
CA GLN A 65 -16.16 4.72 -2.13
C GLN A 65 -16.75 5.32 -0.85
N ALA A 66 -17.92 4.85 -0.42
CA ALA A 66 -18.55 5.30 0.82
C ALA A 66 -17.68 4.94 2.04
N LYS A 67 -17.16 3.71 2.09
CA LYS A 67 -16.31 3.25 3.19
C LYS A 67 -14.97 3.98 3.22
N GLU A 68 -14.38 4.24 2.07
CA GLU A 68 -13.13 5.00 1.94
C GLU A 68 -13.30 6.43 2.44
N ALA A 69 -14.41 7.08 2.11
CA ALA A 69 -14.72 8.43 2.59
C ALA A 69 -14.87 8.47 4.12
N GLU A 70 -15.53 7.47 4.72
CA GLU A 70 -15.66 7.32 6.18
C GLU A 70 -14.28 7.14 6.83
N LEU A 71 -13.48 6.19 6.35
CA LEU A 71 -12.15 5.93 6.89
C LEU A 71 -11.21 7.12 6.75
N ARG A 72 -11.30 7.86 5.64
CA ARG A 72 -10.55 9.12 5.46
C ARG A 72 -10.98 10.17 6.47
N ALA A 73 -12.28 10.32 6.74
CA ALA A 73 -12.76 11.28 7.72
C ALA A 73 -12.25 10.93 9.12
N ASP A 74 -12.36 9.66 9.52
CA ASP A 74 -11.87 9.16 10.81
C ASP A 74 -10.36 9.35 10.97
N ALA A 75 -9.58 9.02 9.94
CA ALA A 75 -8.12 9.20 9.96
C ALA A 75 -7.73 10.67 10.11
N VAL A 76 -8.44 11.57 9.40
CA VAL A 76 -8.20 13.00 9.51
C VAL A 76 -8.62 13.53 10.88
N GLU A 77 -9.71 13.04 11.47
CA GLU A 77 -10.11 13.42 12.83
C GLU A 77 -9.09 12.97 13.87
N LYS A 78 -8.64 11.71 13.82
CA LYS A 78 -7.57 11.19 14.69
C LYS A 78 -6.30 12.02 14.56
N TRP A 79 -5.88 12.33 13.33
CA TRP A 79 -4.74 13.20 13.09
C TRP A 79 -4.94 14.60 13.70
N ARG A 80 -6.12 15.20 13.56
CA ARG A 80 -6.41 16.51 14.16
C ARG A 80 -6.37 16.46 15.68
N THR A 81 -6.94 15.43 16.30
CA THR A 81 -6.96 15.32 17.77
C THR A 81 -5.55 15.11 18.31
N GLU A 82 -4.75 14.23 17.70
CA GLU A 82 -3.34 14.02 18.05
C GLU A 82 -2.49 15.29 17.91
N HIS A 83 -2.65 16.03 16.81
CA HIS A 83 -1.92 17.28 16.62
C HIS A 83 -2.38 18.39 17.56
N GLN A 84 -3.68 18.44 17.89
CA GLN A 84 -4.20 19.40 18.84
C GLN A 84 -3.77 19.10 20.27
N THR A 85 -3.79 17.82 20.68
CA THR A 85 -3.27 17.39 21.99
C THR A 85 -1.76 17.61 22.07
N ALA A 86 -0.99 17.33 21.01
CA ALA A 86 0.44 17.63 20.96
C ALA A 86 0.75 19.13 21.03
N GLN A 87 -0.10 19.99 20.47
CA GLN A 87 0.05 21.45 20.56
C GLN A 87 -0.33 22.02 21.93
N SER A 88 -1.37 21.46 22.59
CA SER A 88 -1.77 21.85 23.95
C SER A 88 -0.82 21.30 25.02
N SER A 89 -0.23 20.13 24.75
CA SER A 89 0.80 19.51 25.58
C SER A 89 2.15 20.10 25.19
N GLN A 90 2.39 21.39 25.48
CA GLN A 90 3.74 21.95 25.41
C GLN A 90 4.66 21.10 26.32
N PRO A 91 5.63 20.35 25.78
CA PRO A 91 6.56 19.62 26.65
C PRO A 91 7.47 20.66 27.29
N SER A 92 7.25 20.94 28.57
CA SER A 92 8.08 21.85 29.36
C SER A 92 9.48 21.28 29.67
N SER A 93 9.92 20.20 29.01
CA SER A 93 11.32 19.79 29.08
C SER A 93 11.75 19.03 27.83
N LEU A 94 12.89 19.44 27.26
CA LEU A 94 13.53 18.84 26.08
C LEU A 94 14.13 17.45 26.34
N HIS A 95 13.87 16.82 27.48
CA HIS A 95 14.62 15.65 27.95
C HIS A 95 13.80 14.34 27.98
N ASP A 96 12.48 14.41 27.74
CA ASP A 96 11.56 13.27 27.93
C ASP A 96 11.21 12.53 26.62
N THR A 97 11.33 13.21 25.47
CA THR A 97 10.90 12.67 24.17
C THR A 97 11.78 11.52 23.63
N LEU A 98 13.00 11.34 24.16
CA LEU A 98 13.89 10.25 23.73
C LEU A 98 13.60 8.92 24.44
N ALA A 99 12.97 8.95 25.63
CA ALA A 99 12.67 7.75 26.41
C ALA A 99 11.37 7.07 25.96
N GLN A 100 10.38 7.84 25.52
CA GLN A 100 9.05 7.33 25.22
C GLN A 100 8.98 6.51 23.93
N VAL A 101 9.86 6.78 22.96
CA VAL A 101 9.95 6.01 21.69
C VAL A 101 10.60 4.63 21.90
N ALA A 102 11.33 4.44 23.01
CA ALA A 102 12.01 3.18 23.32
C ALA A 102 11.13 2.15 24.06
N SER A 103 10.01 2.56 24.65
CA SER A 103 9.17 1.68 25.49
C SER A 103 7.93 1.10 24.80
N GLU A 104 7.61 1.52 23.57
CA GLU A 104 6.43 1.06 22.82
C GLU A 104 6.77 -0.09 21.84
N SER A 105 7.67 -0.99 22.25
CA SER A 105 7.81 -2.32 21.65
C SER A 105 6.90 -3.29 22.42
N LEU A 106 5.63 -3.35 22.03
CA LEU A 106 4.65 -4.28 22.59
C LEU A 106 4.98 -5.72 22.20
N ASP A 107 4.88 -6.61 23.18
CA ASP A 107 5.05 -8.06 23.10
C ASP A 107 4.17 -8.68 21.99
N LEU A 108 4.80 -9.14 20.92
CA LEU A 108 4.18 -9.91 19.84
C LEU A 108 4.37 -11.40 20.10
N ASP A 109 3.26 -12.15 20.10
CA ASP A 109 3.21 -13.62 20.19
C ASP A 109 4.24 -14.30 19.24
N PRO A 110 5.10 -15.22 19.74
CA PRO A 110 6.17 -15.81 18.95
C PRO A 110 5.73 -16.89 17.93
N ASP A 111 4.43 -17.19 17.79
CA ASP A 111 3.94 -18.37 17.06
C ASP A 111 3.28 -18.10 15.69
N LEU A 112 3.40 -16.89 15.14
CA LEU A 112 2.97 -16.59 13.76
C LEU A 112 4.15 -16.29 12.82
N SER A 113 5.30 -16.92 13.09
CA SER A 113 6.52 -16.79 12.30
C SER A 113 6.55 -17.71 11.07
N GLN A 114 5.47 -17.70 10.27
CA GLN A 114 5.53 -18.17 8.88
C GLN A 114 4.79 -17.19 7.96
N PRO A 115 5.50 -16.21 7.38
CA PRO A 115 4.96 -15.51 6.22
C PRO A 115 4.73 -16.52 5.08
N PRO A 116 3.67 -16.35 4.26
CA PRO A 116 3.55 -17.11 3.02
C PRO A 116 4.82 -16.90 2.17
N PRO A 117 5.23 -17.85 1.31
CA PRO A 117 6.34 -17.65 0.40
C PRO A 117 5.93 -16.69 -0.74
N SER A 118 5.61 -15.45 -0.39
CA SER A 118 5.65 -14.32 -1.28
C SER A 118 7.12 -13.94 -1.42
N SER A 119 7.65 -14.18 -2.61
CA SER A 119 8.97 -13.79 -3.10
C SER A 119 9.45 -12.44 -2.55
N SER A 120 10.18 -12.47 -1.43
CA SER A 120 10.84 -11.32 -0.82
C SER A 120 12.27 -11.23 -1.32
N ALA A 121 12.44 -10.78 -2.56
CA ALA A 121 13.68 -10.12 -2.92
C ALA A 121 13.66 -8.73 -2.28
N ALA A 122 14.31 -8.61 -1.12
CA ALA A 122 14.67 -7.38 -0.41
C ALA A 122 13.59 -6.28 -0.36
N ALA A 123 13.02 -6.05 0.83
CA ALA A 123 12.40 -4.77 1.17
C ALA A 123 13.50 -3.68 1.18
N ALA A 124 13.93 -3.27 0.00
CA ALA A 124 14.69 -2.05 -0.19
C ALA A 124 13.68 -0.91 -0.02
N ASP A 125 13.96 0.00 0.91
CA ASP A 125 13.22 1.25 1.04
C ASP A 125 13.09 1.91 -0.33
N PHE A 126 11.89 1.87 -0.91
CA PHE A 126 11.64 2.38 -2.24
C PHE A 126 11.74 3.90 -2.22
N LYS A 127 12.94 4.41 -2.50
CA LYS A 127 13.22 5.85 -2.54
C LYS A 127 13.06 6.35 -3.96
N ALA A 128 11.89 6.90 -4.26
CA ALA A 128 11.64 7.56 -5.55
C ALA A 128 12.44 8.87 -5.61
N TYR A 129 13.50 8.89 -6.42
CA TYR A 129 14.29 10.10 -6.69
C TYR A 129 13.55 10.98 -7.70
N VAL A 130 12.53 11.68 -7.23
CA VAL A 130 11.97 12.82 -7.96
C VAL A 130 12.85 14.04 -7.66
N ALA A 131 13.11 14.87 -8.66
CA ALA A 131 13.80 16.15 -8.48
C ALA A 131 12.88 17.11 -7.70
N VAL A 132 12.88 16.98 -6.38
CA VAL A 132 12.17 17.88 -5.47
C VAL A 132 13.09 19.06 -5.16
N PRO A 133 12.59 20.31 -5.27
CA PRO A 133 13.35 21.50 -4.87
C PRO A 133 13.90 21.39 -3.45
N THR A 134 15.02 22.05 -3.20
CA THR A 134 15.62 22.03 -1.86
C THR A 134 14.73 22.78 -0.86
N SER A 135 14.85 22.45 0.43
CA SER A 135 14.08 23.11 1.50
C SER A 135 14.22 24.64 1.46
N ASP A 136 15.39 25.13 1.10
CA ASP A 136 15.68 26.57 1.06
C ASP A 136 15.07 27.23 -0.19
N GLU A 137 15.14 26.59 -1.36
CA GLU A 137 14.41 27.03 -2.56
C GLU A 137 12.89 27.12 -2.31
N ILE A 138 12.32 26.14 -1.60
CA ILE A 138 10.89 26.14 -1.24
C ILE A 138 10.57 27.35 -0.35
N LYS A 139 11.42 27.65 0.65
CA LYS A 139 11.22 28.81 1.54
C LYS A 139 11.26 30.12 0.77
N GLU A 140 12.23 30.28 -0.13
CA GLU A 140 12.35 31.47 -0.98
C GLU A 140 11.11 31.66 -1.86
N LEU A 141 10.65 30.59 -2.53
CA LEU A 141 9.44 30.62 -3.34
C LEU A 141 8.20 30.98 -2.52
N ILE A 142 8.08 30.47 -1.29
CA ILE A 142 6.98 30.81 -0.38
C ILE A 142 7.05 32.29 0.03
N LEU A 143 8.24 32.81 0.34
CA LEU A 143 8.44 34.21 0.70
C LEU A 143 8.07 35.14 -0.46
N GLU A 144 8.50 34.80 -1.68
CA GLU A 144 8.16 35.58 -2.86
C GLU A 144 6.66 35.60 -3.13
N LYS A 145 5.99 34.43 -3.08
CA LYS A 145 4.53 34.35 -3.23
C LYS A 145 3.79 35.15 -2.16
N LYS A 146 4.23 35.08 -0.91
CA LYS A 146 3.63 35.87 0.19
C LYS A 146 3.80 37.37 -0.04
N LYS A 147 4.99 37.81 -0.52
CA LYS A 147 5.25 39.20 -0.87
C LYS A 147 4.34 39.68 -2.01
N GLN A 148 4.19 38.89 -3.07
CA GLN A 148 3.29 39.19 -4.19
C GLN A 148 1.84 39.29 -3.74
N ALA A 149 1.34 38.31 -2.97
CA ALA A 149 -0.03 38.34 -2.46
C ALA A 149 -0.33 39.55 -1.56
N LEU A 150 0.68 40.04 -0.83
CA LEU A 150 0.55 41.24 0.01
C LEU A 150 0.52 42.52 -0.85
N LEU A 151 1.34 42.57 -1.90
CA LEU A 151 1.28 43.65 -2.91
C LEU A 151 -0.09 43.65 -3.62
N GLU A 152 -0.61 42.50 -4.03
CA GLU A 152 -1.94 42.42 -4.66
C GLU A 152 -3.07 42.90 -3.75
N LYS A 153 -2.96 42.68 -2.43
CA LYS A 153 -3.97 43.11 -1.47
C LYS A 153 -3.90 44.59 -1.13
N TYR A 154 -2.69 45.16 -1.04
CA TYR A 154 -2.50 46.50 -0.47
C TYR A 154 -1.88 47.52 -1.42
N ALA A 155 -1.38 47.12 -2.59
CA ALA A 155 -0.82 48.05 -3.55
C ALA A 155 -1.92 48.78 -4.32
N THR A 156 -1.78 50.10 -4.41
CA THR A 156 -2.55 50.96 -5.31
C THR A 156 -2.19 50.64 -6.78
N PRO A 157 -3.07 50.91 -7.76
CA PRO A 157 -2.82 50.57 -9.17
C PRO A 157 -1.52 51.21 -9.69
N GLN A 158 -1.22 52.45 -9.31
CA GLN A 158 0.02 53.14 -9.69
C GLN A 158 1.28 52.48 -9.11
N LEU A 159 1.22 51.97 -7.87
CA LEU A 159 2.36 51.30 -7.25
C LEU A 159 2.65 49.95 -7.92
N ARG A 160 1.61 49.25 -8.39
CA ARG A 160 1.76 47.99 -9.14
C ARG A 160 2.48 48.20 -10.46
N GLU A 161 2.02 49.19 -11.25
CA GLU A 161 2.65 49.54 -12.54
C GLU A 161 4.12 49.91 -12.36
N GLN A 162 4.45 50.70 -11.32
CA GLN A 162 5.84 51.03 -11.01
C GLN A 162 6.67 49.81 -10.61
N THR A 163 6.11 48.87 -9.83
CA THR A 163 6.83 47.64 -9.46
C THR A 163 7.04 46.70 -10.65
N GLU A 164 6.10 46.63 -11.59
CA GLU A 164 6.22 45.83 -12.82
C GLU A 164 7.28 46.43 -13.76
N GLN A 165 7.22 47.74 -14.02
CA GLN A 165 8.23 48.45 -14.81
C GLN A 165 9.63 48.31 -14.20
N ALA A 166 9.75 48.42 -12.87
CA ALA A 166 11.04 48.22 -12.18
C ALA A 166 11.54 46.78 -12.30
N LYS A 167 10.65 45.77 -12.22
CA LYS A 167 10.99 44.36 -12.39
C LYS A 167 11.46 44.06 -13.82
N GLU A 168 10.78 44.60 -14.82
CA GLU A 168 11.16 44.45 -16.23
C GLU A 168 12.54 45.04 -16.52
N LEU A 169 12.82 46.26 -16.02
CA LEU A 169 14.13 46.89 -16.15
C LEU A 169 15.23 46.06 -15.47
N ALA A 170 14.95 45.49 -14.29
CA ALA A 170 15.90 44.63 -13.58
C ALA A 170 16.17 43.31 -14.30
N MET A 171 15.15 42.68 -14.89
CA MET A 171 15.29 41.47 -15.71
C MET A 171 16.09 41.74 -16.98
N ALA A 172 15.80 42.84 -17.69
CA ALA A 172 16.52 43.24 -18.90
C ALA A 172 18.02 43.50 -18.65
N ALA A 173 18.38 43.98 -17.45
CA ALA A 173 19.78 44.18 -17.06
C ALA A 173 20.52 42.86 -16.73
N GLY A 174 19.81 41.80 -16.34
CA GLY A 174 20.41 40.52 -15.92
C GLY A 174 20.87 39.60 -17.06
N GLU A 175 20.27 39.72 -18.26
CA GLU A 175 20.57 38.83 -19.39
C GLU A 175 21.84 39.21 -20.18
N GLY A 176 22.39 40.41 -20.01
CA GLY A 176 23.58 40.88 -20.74
C GLY A 176 24.93 40.32 -20.25
N GLY A 177 24.97 39.53 -19.16
CA GLY A 177 26.21 39.15 -18.46
C GLY A 177 26.78 37.75 -18.74
N LYS A 178 26.06 36.86 -19.44
CA LYS A 178 26.49 35.46 -19.68
C LYS A 178 27.07 35.27 -21.08
N GLY A 179 28.30 35.74 -21.31
CA GLY A 179 28.97 35.44 -22.57
C GLY A 179 30.39 35.96 -22.67
N HIS A 180 31.35 35.36 -21.94
CA HIS A 180 32.77 35.26 -22.33
C HIS A 180 33.59 34.50 -21.27
N LYS A 181 33.78 33.19 -21.44
CA LYS A 181 34.96 32.50 -20.90
C LYS A 181 35.66 31.78 -22.05
N ARG A 182 36.59 32.51 -22.67
CA ARG A 182 37.59 31.98 -23.61
C ARG A 182 38.56 31.09 -22.82
N GLY A 183 38.87 29.94 -23.39
CA GLY A 183 39.79 28.96 -22.82
C GLY A 183 41.20 29.49 -22.65
N ARG A 184 41.90 28.91 -21.70
CA ARG A 184 43.36 28.93 -21.58
C ARG A 184 43.78 27.55 -21.09
N GLU A 185 44.15 26.70 -22.05
CA GLU A 185 45.05 25.57 -21.82
C GLU A 185 46.37 26.12 -21.25
N GLU A 186 46.89 25.49 -20.20
CA GLU A 186 48.29 25.64 -19.81
C GLU A 186 49.00 24.29 -20.00
N ALA A 187 50.18 24.39 -20.60
CA ALA A 187 51.18 23.36 -20.79
C ALA A 187 52.07 23.21 -19.56
#